data_AF-S4P5D6-F1
#
_entry.id   AF-S4P5D6-F1
#
_cell.length_a   1.000
_cell.length_b   1.000
_cell.length_c   1.000
_cell.angle_alpha   90.00
_cell.angle_beta   90.00
_cell.angle_gamma   90.00
#
_symmetry.space_group_name_H-M   'P 1'
#
loop_
_entity.id
_entity.type
_entity.pdbx_description
1 polymer ?
#
loop_
_entity_poly.entity_id
_entity_poly.type
_entity_poly.pdbx_seq_one_letter_code
_entity_poly.pdbx_strand_id
1 'polypeptide(L)'
;MPRRGFEETSVDVSFTDDEALPPGIVFTDTIQNKWRIGKPIGRGSFGRIYLASDDSEKEVTKLNARYVVKIEPHTNGPLFVEVHCLIRTAQVNEVKAWRHQNKRKRLGMPIYIASGSFTHEST
;
A
#
# COMPACT_ATOMS: atom_id res chain seq x y z
N MET A 1 37.39 16.65 32.88
CA MET A 1 36.54 15.65 32.21
C MET A 1 35.56 16.37 31.29
N PRO A 2 35.76 16.40 29.96
CA PRO A 2 34.76 17.00 29.07
C PRO A 2 33.66 16.00 28.75
N ARG A 3 32.41 16.49 28.72
CA ARG A 3 31.21 15.73 28.36
C ARG A 3 31.28 15.38 26.87
N ARG A 4 31.23 14.10 26.53
CA ARG A 4 31.06 13.63 25.15
C ARG A 4 29.65 14.01 24.69
N GLY A 5 29.55 14.86 23.67
CA GLY A 5 28.30 15.11 22.96
C GLY A 5 27.82 13.82 22.31
N PHE A 6 26.53 13.54 22.44
CA PHE A 6 25.86 12.54 21.63
C PHE A 6 25.62 13.17 20.26
N GLU A 7 26.33 12.67 19.26
CA GLU A 7 26.07 12.97 17.86
C GLU A 7 24.92 12.04 17.43
N GLU A 8 23.71 12.59 17.27
CA GLU A 8 22.59 11.86 16.66
C GLU A 8 22.92 11.65 15.19
N THR A 9 23.53 10.50 14.88
CA THR A 9 23.62 10.04 13.50
C THR A 9 22.20 9.71 13.03
N SER A 10 21.54 10.68 12.40
CA SER A 10 20.39 10.40 11.54
C SER A 10 20.89 9.46 10.45
N VAL A 11 20.63 8.17 10.60
CA VAL A 11 20.86 7.22 9.52
C VAL A 11 19.76 7.51 8.50
N ASP A 12 20.05 8.44 7.59
CA ASP A 12 19.29 8.60 6.37
C ASP A 12 19.57 7.36 5.54
N VAL A 13 18.78 6.31 5.78
CA VAL A 13 18.87 5.07 5.00
C VAL A 13 18.20 5.37 3.67
N SER A 14 18.92 6.08 2.81
CA SER A 14 18.61 6.19 1.40
C SER A 14 18.90 4.83 0.75
N PHE A 15 17.97 3.89 0.92
CA PHE A 15 17.87 2.78 -0.02
C PHE A 15 17.51 3.42 -1.37
N THR A 16 18.53 3.67 -2.20
CA THR A 16 18.31 3.94 -3.63
C THR A 16 17.68 2.69 -4.21
N ASP A 17 16.38 2.78 -4.43
CA ASP A 17 15.52 1.64 -4.69
C ASP A 17 15.19 1.63 -6.19
N ASP A 18 16.13 1.14 -6.99
CA ASP A 18 16.13 1.27 -8.46
C ASP A 18 14.91 0.63 -9.15
N GLU A 19 14.16 -0.21 -8.44
CA GLU A 19 12.93 -0.86 -8.94
C GLU A 19 11.62 -0.20 -8.42
N ALA A 20 11.70 0.90 -7.66
CA ALA A 20 10.52 1.57 -7.18
C ALA A 20 9.83 2.33 -8.33
N LEU A 21 8.56 1.99 -8.60
CA LEU A 21 7.73 2.82 -9.45
C LEU A 21 7.67 4.27 -8.93
N PRO A 22 7.76 5.27 -9.82
CA PRO A 22 7.71 6.67 -9.43
C PRO A 22 6.32 7.03 -8.85
N PRO A 23 6.26 7.91 -7.83
CA PRO A 23 5.00 8.47 -7.36
C PRO A 23 4.23 9.16 -8.49
N GLY A 24 2.90 9.12 -8.41
CA GLY A 24 2.02 9.82 -9.34
C GLY A 24 1.44 8.96 -10.47
N ILE A 25 1.87 7.71 -10.61
CA ILE A 25 1.21 6.74 -11.50
C ILE A 25 -0.24 6.55 -11.04
N VAL A 26 -1.15 6.53 -12.00
CA VAL A 26 -2.58 6.24 -11.78
C VAL A 26 -2.87 4.84 -12.31
N PHE A 27 -3.30 3.96 -11.42
CA PHE A 27 -3.81 2.64 -11.76
C PHE A 27 -5.32 2.66 -11.92
N THR A 28 -5.80 1.69 -12.68
CA THR A 28 -7.23 1.41 -12.84
C THR A 28 -7.49 0.00 -12.29
N ASP A 29 -8.44 -0.12 -11.35
CA ASP A 29 -8.83 -1.42 -10.83
C ASP A 29 -9.76 -2.19 -11.79
N THR A 30 -10.12 -3.43 -11.43
CA THR A 30 -10.98 -4.29 -12.26
C THR A 30 -12.39 -3.75 -12.51
N ILE A 31 -12.85 -2.75 -11.73
CA ILE A 31 -14.16 -2.11 -11.88
C ILE A 31 -14.06 -0.64 -12.34
N GLN A 32 -12.91 -0.26 -12.91
CA GLN A 32 -12.64 1.04 -13.51
C GLN A 32 -12.48 2.23 -12.54
N ASN A 33 -12.29 2.01 -11.23
CA ASN A 33 -11.88 3.12 -10.35
C ASN A 33 -10.40 3.43 -10.54
N LYS A 34 -10.07 4.71 -10.37
CA LYS A 34 -8.70 5.21 -10.47
C LYS A 34 -8.06 5.34 -9.10
N TRP A 35 -6.79 4.97 -9.02
CA TRP A 35 -5.99 4.99 -7.80
C TRP A 35 -4.62 5.59 -8.10
N ARG A 36 -4.31 6.74 -7.51
CA ARG A 36 -2.97 7.35 -7.67
C ARG A 36 -2.06 6.86 -6.55
N ILE A 37 -0.82 6.49 -6.88
CA ILE A 37 0.19 6.14 -5.87
C ILE A 37 1.05 7.34 -5.46
N GLY A 38 1.48 7.32 -4.20
CA GLY A 38 2.45 8.25 -3.63
C GLY A 38 3.81 7.59 -3.44
N LYS A 39 4.58 8.10 -2.47
CA LYS A 39 5.90 7.55 -2.12
C LYS A 39 5.79 6.08 -1.65
N PRO A 40 6.80 5.23 -1.97
CA PRO A 40 6.92 3.92 -1.34
C PRO A 40 7.13 4.11 0.17
N ILE A 41 6.53 3.22 0.96
CA ILE A 41 6.59 3.24 2.44
C ILE A 41 7.08 1.93 3.04
N GLY A 42 7.28 0.91 2.22
CA GLY A 42 7.82 -0.36 2.67
C GLY A 42 8.11 -1.30 1.51
N ARG A 43 9.01 -2.25 1.77
CA ARG A 43 9.36 -3.33 0.87
C ARG A 43 9.24 -4.64 1.64
N GLY A 44 8.44 -5.56 1.11
CA GLY A 44 8.40 -6.95 1.55
C GLY A 44 9.29 -7.81 0.68
N SER A 45 9.30 -9.12 0.94
CA SER A 45 10.06 -10.09 0.14
C SER A 45 9.64 -10.13 -1.33
N PHE A 46 8.34 -10.00 -1.60
CA PHE A 46 7.78 -10.20 -2.93
C PHE A 46 7.28 -8.92 -3.62
N GLY A 47 7.29 -7.79 -2.91
CA GLY A 47 6.64 -6.59 -3.40
C GLY A 47 6.93 -5.33 -2.61
N ARG A 48 6.33 -4.25 -3.08
CA ARG A 48 6.46 -2.91 -2.52
C ARG A 48 5.10 -2.40 -2.09
N ILE A 49 5.09 -1.56 -1.05
CA ILE A 49 3.90 -0.91 -0.54
C ILE A 49 4.04 0.58 -0.74
N TYR A 50 3.02 1.18 -1.34
CA TYR A 50 2.94 2.61 -1.64
C TYR A 50 1.78 3.25 -0.90
N LEU A 51 1.91 4.54 -0.57
CA LEU A 51 0.75 5.36 -0.25
C LEU A 51 -0.20 5.41 -1.44
N ALA A 52 -1.51 5.52 -1.21
CA ALA A 52 -2.49 5.63 -2.28
C ALA A 52 -3.71 6.49 -1.92
N SER A 53 -4.34 7.02 -2.96
CA SER A 53 -5.54 7.86 -2.92
C SER A 53 -6.49 7.49 -4.06
N ASP A 54 -7.79 7.59 -3.80
CA ASP A 54 -8.89 7.53 -4.79
C ASP A 54 -9.12 8.90 -5.48
N ASP A 55 -8.63 10.00 -4.91
CA ASP A 55 -8.51 11.29 -5.60
C ASP A 55 -7.29 11.25 -6.54
N SER A 56 -7.51 10.94 -7.83
CA SER A 56 -6.44 10.77 -8.83
C SER A 56 -5.80 12.08 -9.31
N GLU A 57 -6.43 13.21 -9.01
CA GLU A 57 -6.02 14.52 -9.53
C GLU A 57 -4.98 15.20 -8.64
N LYS A 58 -4.87 14.78 -7.38
CA LYS A 58 -3.94 15.38 -6.41
C LYS A 58 -2.73 14.48 -6.15
N GLU A 59 -1.59 15.09 -5.87
CA GLU A 59 -0.43 14.36 -5.37
C GLU A 59 -0.76 13.61 -4.07
N VAL A 60 -0.25 12.39 -3.95
CA VAL A 60 -0.46 11.54 -2.77
C VAL A 60 0.68 11.72 -1.78
N THR A 61 0.35 12.27 -0.63
CA THR A 61 1.23 12.58 0.49
C THR A 61 0.83 11.75 1.73
N LYS A 62 1.65 11.76 2.78
CA LYS A 62 1.31 11.11 4.05
C LYS A 62 0.05 11.69 4.72
N LEU A 63 -0.35 12.92 4.38
CA LEU A 63 -1.48 13.60 5.01
C LEU A 63 -2.83 13.23 4.37
N ASN A 64 -2.85 13.02 3.05
CA ASN A 64 -4.08 12.72 2.30
C ASN A 64 -4.19 11.24 1.88
N ALA A 65 -3.13 10.44 1.97
CA ALA A 65 -3.19 9.01 1.70
C ALA A 65 -4.13 8.32 2.70
N ARG A 66 -5.22 7.75 2.17
CA ARG A 66 -6.19 6.95 2.94
C ARG A 66 -6.00 5.45 2.76
N TYR A 67 -5.25 5.06 1.73
CA TYR A 67 -5.04 3.67 1.34
C TYR A 67 -3.56 3.38 1.14
N VAL A 68 -3.27 2.10 0.97
CA VAL A 68 -1.98 1.62 0.50
C VAL A 68 -2.20 0.68 -0.67
N VAL A 69 -1.24 0.66 -1.60
CA VAL A 69 -1.22 -0.29 -2.72
C VAL A 69 0.01 -1.15 -2.58
N LYS A 70 -0.19 -2.47 -2.61
CA LYS A 70 0.87 -3.46 -2.68
C LYS A 70 1.05 -3.88 -4.15
N ILE A 71 2.28 -3.81 -4.64
CA ILE A 71 2.63 -4.13 -6.03
C ILE A 71 3.64 -5.26 -6.04
N GLU A 72 3.36 -6.31 -6.80
CA GLU A 72 4.24 -7.44 -7.08
C GLU A 72 4.28 -7.70 -8.60
N PRO A 73 5.41 -8.17 -9.16
CA PRO A 73 5.45 -8.72 -10.51
C PRO A 73 4.39 -9.80 -10.72
N HIS A 74 3.80 -9.87 -11.92
CA HIS A 74 2.79 -10.87 -12.25
C HIS A 74 3.29 -12.32 -12.15
N THR A 75 4.60 -12.54 -12.25
CA THR A 75 5.23 -13.84 -12.07
C THR A 75 5.24 -14.32 -10.61
N ASN A 76 4.93 -13.43 -9.66
CA ASN A 76 4.86 -13.75 -8.23
C ASN A 76 3.44 -14.21 -7.84
N GLY A 77 3.33 -15.48 -7.44
CA GLY A 77 2.07 -16.07 -6.96
C GLY A 77 1.51 -15.55 -5.62
N PRO A 78 2.32 -15.09 -4.63
CA PRO A 78 1.80 -14.74 -3.31
C PRO A 78 0.74 -13.63 -3.30
N LEU A 79 0.91 -12.52 -4.05
CA LEU A 79 -0.11 -11.46 -4.11
C LEU A 79 -1.44 -11.97 -4.68
N PHE A 80 -1.41 -12.85 -5.67
CA PHE A 80 -2.61 -13.46 -6.23
C PHE A 80 -3.41 -14.20 -5.16
N VAL A 81 -2.73 -14.99 -4.32
CA VAL A 81 -3.34 -15.71 -3.21
C VAL A 81 -3.89 -14.75 -2.15
N GLU A 82 -3.13 -13.71 -1.79
CA GLU A 82 -3.54 -12.69 -0.82
C GLU A 82 -4.81 -11.95 -1.26
N VAL A 83 -4.86 -11.50 -2.51
CA VAL A 83 -6.05 -10.85 -3.09
C VAL A 83 -7.27 -11.77 -3.03
N HIS A 84 -7.12 -13.04 -3.42
CA HIS A 84 -8.22 -14.00 -3.38
C HIS A 84 -8.70 -14.32 -1.96
N CYS A 85 -7.80 -14.32 -0.98
CA CYS A 85 -8.15 -14.47 0.43
C CYS A 85 -8.98 -13.26 0.89
N LEU A 86 -8.46 -12.04 0.67
CA LEU A 86 -9.12 -10.79 1.07
C LEU A 86 -10.49 -10.59 0.41
N ILE A 87 -10.64 -10.94 -0.87
CA ILE A 87 -11.94 -10.89 -1.57
C ILE A 87 -12.99 -11.75 -0.86
N ARG A 88 -12.61 -12.90 -0.28
CA ARG A 88 -13.54 -13.84 0.36
C ARG A 88 -13.77 -13.55 1.85
N THR A 89 -12.82 -12.91 2.53
CA THR A 89 -12.86 -12.80 4.00
C THR A 89 -12.90 -11.37 4.53
N ALA A 90 -12.59 -10.39 3.69
CA ALA A 90 -12.30 -9.02 4.13
C ALA A 90 -13.11 -7.95 3.38
N GLN A 91 -14.29 -8.29 2.85
CA GLN A 91 -15.19 -7.32 2.24
C GLN A 91 -15.65 -6.29 3.27
N VAL A 92 -15.64 -5.00 2.90
CA VAL A 92 -15.96 -3.87 3.79
C VAL A 92 -17.29 -4.09 4.54
N ASN A 93 -18.33 -4.51 3.82
CA ASN A 93 -19.67 -4.68 4.38
C ASN A 93 -19.75 -5.88 5.33
N GLU A 94 -19.11 -6.99 4.98
CA GLU A 94 -19.06 -8.20 5.81
C GLU A 94 -18.31 -7.96 7.11
N VAL A 95 -17.14 -7.31 7.03
CA VAL A 95 -16.35 -6.97 8.23
C VAL A 95 -17.11 -5.98 9.12
N LYS A 96 -17.80 -5.00 8.55
CA LYS A 96 -18.67 -4.08 9.31
C LYS A 96 -19.80 -4.83 10.02
N ALA A 97 -20.49 -5.73 9.31
CA ALA A 97 -21.57 -6.53 9.87
C ALA A 97 -21.07 -7.44 11.00
N TRP A 98 -19.96 -8.15 10.79
CA TRP A 98 -19.36 -9.01 11.80
C TRP A 98 -18.94 -8.23 13.05
N ARG A 99 -18.30 -7.05 12.88
CA ARG A 99 -17.93 -6.18 14.00
C ARG A 99 -19.14 -5.73 14.81
N HIS A 100 -20.23 -5.39 14.15
CA HIS A 100 -21.48 -4.99 14.81
C HIS A 100 -22.08 -6.15 15.60
N GLN A 101 -22.25 -7.32 14.98
CA GLN A 101 -22.78 -8.53 15.61
C GLN A 101 -21.95 -8.97 16.83
N ASN A 102 -20.62 -8.88 16.72
CA ASN A 102 -19.69 -9.30 17.77
C ASN A 102 -19.31 -8.18 18.75
N LYS A 103 -19.95 -7.00 18.65
CA LYS A 103 -19.69 -5.83 19.52
C LYS A 103 -18.21 -5.45 19.58
N ARG A 104 -17.48 -5.59 18.46
CA ARG A 104 -16.04 -5.28 18.36
C ARG A 104 -15.79 -3.92 17.71
N LYS A 105 -15.08 -3.05 18.44
CA LYS A 105 -14.69 -1.72 17.96
C LYS A 105 -13.68 -1.75 16.82
N ARG A 106 -12.82 -2.77 16.75
CA ARG A 106 -11.78 -2.92 15.71
C ARG A 106 -11.60 -4.40 15.39
N LEU A 107 -11.09 -4.68 14.20
CA LEU A 107 -10.62 -5.99 13.76
C LEU A 107 -9.17 -5.82 13.31
N GLY A 108 -8.27 -6.71 13.71
CA GLY A 108 -6.84 -6.65 13.38
C GLY A 108 -6.50 -7.14 11.96
N MET A 109 -7.50 -7.26 11.09
CA MET A 109 -7.37 -7.72 9.72
C MET A 109 -7.50 -6.53 8.76
N PRO A 110 -6.66 -6.41 7.72
CA PRO A 110 -6.86 -5.46 6.64
C PRO A 110 -8.21 -5.67 5.93
N ILE A 111 -8.69 -4.61 5.28
CA ILE A 111 -9.94 -4.63 4.50
C ILE A 111 -9.61 -4.66 3.02
N TYR A 112 -10.31 -5.49 2.25
CA TYR A 112 -10.22 -5.45 0.79
C TYR A 112 -10.85 -4.16 0.25
N ILE A 113 -10.11 -3.43 -0.59
CA ILE A 113 -10.59 -2.21 -1.24
C ILE A 113 -10.76 -2.47 -2.74
N ALA A 114 -9.67 -2.81 -3.42
CA ALA A 114 -9.63 -3.05 -4.86
C ALA A 114 -8.41 -3.90 -5.23
N SER A 115 -8.41 -4.43 -6.45
CA SER A 115 -7.26 -5.09 -7.08
C SER A 115 -7.30 -4.86 -8.59
N GLY A 116 -6.16 -5.02 -9.26
CA GLY A 116 -6.03 -4.79 -10.69
C GLY A 116 -4.67 -5.24 -11.21
N SER A 117 -4.43 -4.97 -12.49
CA SER A 117 -3.18 -5.25 -13.18
C SER A 117 -2.73 -4.03 -13.96
N PHE A 118 -1.43 -3.85 -14.08
CA PHE A 118 -0.83 -2.74 -14.80
C PHE A 118 0.44 -3.22 -15.48
N THR A 119 0.67 -2.73 -16.70
CA THR A 119 1.92 -2.94 -17.43
C THR A 119 2.73 -1.66 -17.35
N HIS A 120 3.93 -1.75 -16.81
CA HIS A 120 4.88 -0.66 -16.85
C HIS A 120 5.77 -0.83 -18.08
N GLU A 121 5.64 0.05 -19.05
CA GLU A 121 6.61 0.15 -20.13
C GLU A 121 7.81 0.96 -19.61
N SER A 122 8.92 0.28 -19.36
CA SER A 122 10.20 0.92 -19.08
C SER A 122 10.78 1.40 -20.40
N THR A 123 10.82 2.72 -20.62
CA THR A 123 11.58 3.34 -21.71
C THR A 123 13.06 3.35 -21.39
#